data_AF-A0A380FG88-F1
#
_entry.id   AF-A0A380FG88-F1
#
_cell.length_a   1.000
_cell.length_b   1.000
_cell.length_c   1.000
_cell.angle_alpha   90.00
_cell.angle_beta   90.00
_cell.angle_gamma   90.00
#
_symmetry.space_group_name_H-M   'P 1'
#
loop_
_entity.id
_entity.type
_entity.pdbx_description
1 polymer ?
#
loop_
_entity_poly.entity_id
_entity_poly.type
_entity_poly.pdbx_seq_one_letter_code
_entity_poly.pdbx_strand_id
1 'polypeptide(L)' 'MTILNQVIIVEGKSDKKRVKQVIDQPIEIICTNGTMGVDKLDAMIESLYGKQVHILVDSDNEGEKNP' A
#
# COMPACT_ATOMS: atom_id res chain seq x y z
N MET A 1 7.92 21.12 -8.00
CA MET A 1 7.13 19.86 -7.99
C MET A 1 7.72 18.99 -6.90
N THR A 2 6.97 18.72 -5.83
CA THR A 2 7.48 17.95 -4.69
C THR A 2 7.42 16.47 -5.01
N ILE A 3 8.57 15.79 -4.96
CA ILE A 3 8.61 14.33 -5.10
C ILE A 3 8.24 13.74 -3.74
N LEU A 4 7.15 12.98 -3.69
CA LEU A 4 6.76 12.25 -2.49
C LEU A 4 7.65 11.00 -2.38
N ASN A 5 8.51 10.98 -1.36
CA ASN A 5 9.47 9.89 -1.19
C ASN A 5 8.90 8.70 -0.41
N GLN A 6 7.71 8.85 0.18
CA GLN A 6 7.05 7.83 1.00
C GLN A 6 5.76 7.36 0.33
N VAL A 7 5.53 6.06 0.39
CA VAL A 7 4.33 5.39 -0.13
C VAL A 7 3.76 4.47 0.93
N ILE A 8 2.45 4.53 1.13
CA ILE A 8 1.69 3.53 1.88
C ILE A 8 0.83 2.74 0.91
N ILE A 9 0.96 1.42 0.92
CA ILE A 9 0.12 0.50 0.15
C ILE A 9 -0.88 -0.15 1.11
N VAL A 10 -2.16 -0.10 0.76
CA VAL A 10 -3.27 -0.68 1.53
C VAL A 10 -4.11 -1.60 0.65
N GLU A 11 -4.85 -2.52 1.26
CA GLU A 11 -5.75 -3.43 0.53
C GLU A 11 -7.07 -2.77 0.12
N GLY A 12 -7.66 -2.02 1.06
CA GLY A 12 -9.00 -1.48 0.94
C GLY A 12 -9.07 0.04 0.74
N LYS A 13 -10.17 0.46 0.12
CA LYS A 13 -10.50 1.90 -0.01
C LYS A 13 -10.79 2.54 1.35
N SER A 14 -11.32 1.76 2.29
CA SER A 14 -11.60 2.19 3.66
C SER A 14 -10.30 2.54 4.39
N ASP A 15 -9.27 1.70 4.27
CA ASP A 15 -7.96 1.93 4.89
C ASP A 15 -7.31 3.16 4.32
N LYS A 16 -7.33 3.31 2.98
CA LYS A 16 -6.85 4.52 2.31
C LYS A 16 -7.51 5.78 2.86
N LYS A 17 -8.83 5.74 3.11
CA LYS A 17 -9.56 6.87 3.70
C LYS A 17 -9.13 7.14 5.14
N ARG A 18 -8.96 6.08 5.94
CA ARG A 18 -8.58 6.20 7.36
C ARG A 18 -7.15 6.68 7.54
N VAL A 19 -6.20 6.15 6.75
CA VAL A 19 -4.80 6.63 6.72
C VAL A 19 -4.75 8.12 6.37
N LYS A 20 -5.50 8.56 5.34
CA LYS A 20 -5.56 9.99 4.99
C LYS A 20 -6.07 10.91 6.11
N GLN A 21 -6.85 10.39 7.06
CA GLN A 21 -7.38 11.18 8.17
C GLN A 21 -6.36 11.38 9.30
N VAL A 22 -5.33 10.54 9.40
CA VAL A 22 -4.38 10.53 10.51
C VAL A 22 -2.97 10.95 10.12
N ILE A 23 -2.67 11.01 8.83
CA ILE A 23 -1.36 11.47 8.32
C ILE A 23 -1.37 12.99 8.20
N ASP A 24 -0.35 13.64 8.77
CA ASP A 24 -0.16 15.10 8.78
C ASP A 24 0.79 15.62 7.68
N GLN A 25 1.39 14.71 6.90
CA GLN A 25 2.31 15.01 5.83
C GLN A 25 1.84 14.49 4.46
N PRO A 26 2.22 15.11 3.35
CA PRO A 26 1.85 14.61 2.04
C PRO A 26 2.56 13.27 1.78
N ILE A 27 1.77 12.22 1.55
CA ILE A 27 2.25 10.86 1.28
C ILE A 27 1.43 10.23 0.15
N GLU A 28 2.07 9.41 -0.68
CA GLU A 28 1.36 8.65 -1.70
C GLU A 28 0.67 7.45 -1.04
N ILE A 29 -0.63 7.26 -1.31
CA ILE A 29 -1.38 6.11 -0.77
C ILE A 29 -1.99 5.32 -1.92
N ILE A 30 -1.49 4.11 -2.12
CA ILE A 30 -1.92 3.17 -3.17
C ILE A 30 -2.87 2.15 -2.55
N CYS A 31 -3.98 1.86 -3.22
CA CYS A 31 -4.96 0.86 -2.79
C CYS A 31 -4.99 -0.26 -3.83
N THR A 32 -4.73 -1.50 -3.43
CA THR A 32 -4.74 -2.66 -4.35
C THR A 32 -6.14 -3.14 -4.73
N ASN A 33 -7.18 -2.60 -4.09
CA ASN A 33 -8.59 -2.94 -4.31
C ASN A 33 -8.84 -4.45 -4.13
N GLY A 34 -8.49 -4.97 -2.95
CA GLY A 34 -8.53 -6.40 -2.61
C GLY A 34 -7.13 -6.95 -2.38
N THR A 35 -7.00 -8.28 -2.27
CA THR A 35 -5.80 -8.99 -1.82
C THR A 35 -4.51 -8.49 -2.46
N MET A 36 -3.47 -8.36 -1.63
CA MET A 36 -2.11 -7.97 -1.99
C MET A 36 -1.33 -9.16 -2.60
N GLY A 37 -1.76 -9.62 -3.78
CA GLY A 37 -1.06 -10.70 -4.50
C GLY A 37 0.28 -10.25 -5.10
N VAL A 38 1.21 -11.21 -5.28
CA VAL A 38 2.55 -10.98 -5.85
C VAL A 38 2.48 -10.23 -7.19
N ASP A 39 1.57 -10.64 -8.10
CA ASP A 39 1.42 -10.01 -9.42
C ASP A 39 1.12 -8.50 -9.34
N LYS A 40 0.36 -8.06 -8.33
CA LYS A 40 0.04 -6.64 -8.14
C LYS A 40 1.24 -5.86 -7.63
N LEU A 41 2.05 -6.47 -6.75
CA LEU A 41 3.27 -5.86 -6.25
C LEU A 41 4.30 -5.75 -7.37
N ASP A 42 4.49 -6.82 -8.17
CA ASP A 42 5.40 -6.85 -9.32
C ASP A 42 5.08 -5.74 -10.33
N ALA A 43 3.81 -5.53 -10.63
CA ALA A 43 3.37 -4.43 -11.50
C ALA A 43 3.69 -3.02 -10.95
N MET A 44 3.92 -2.89 -9.64
CA MET A 44 4.24 -1.63 -8.97
C MET A 44 5.74 -1.43 -8.73
N ILE A 45 6.58 -2.48 -8.83
CA ILE A 45 8.01 -2.44 -8.46
C ILE A 45 8.74 -1.25 -9.07
N GLU A 46 8.64 -1.05 -10.38
CA GLU A 46 9.32 0.05 -11.07
C GLU A 46 8.88 1.42 -10.54
N SER A 47 7.57 1.60 -10.27
CA SER A 47 7.03 2.87 -9.76
C SER A 47 7.38 3.16 -8.29
N LEU A 48 7.74 2.11 -7.56
CA LEU A 48 8.10 2.14 -6.14
C LEU A 48 9.61 2.20 -5.92
N TYR A 49 10.40 1.96 -6.97
CA TYR A 49 11.84 1.92 -6.88
C TYR A 49 12.41 3.23 -6.30
N GLY A 50 13.26 3.10 -5.28
CA GLY A 50 13.87 4.24 -4.59
C GLY A 50 12.94 5.01 -3.63
N LYS A 51 11.67 4.62 -3.48
CA LYS A 51 10.75 5.18 -2.49
C LYS A 51 10.80 4.38 -1.19
N GLN A 52 10.49 5.03 -0.07
CA GLN A 52 10.24 4.35 1.19
C GLN A 52 8.81 3.81 1.20
N VAL A 53 8.68 2.49 1.09
CA VAL A 53 7.39 1.80 0.97
C VAL A 53 6.99 1.20 2.30
N HIS A 54 5.74 1.46 2.71
CA HIS A 54 5.07 0.84 3.84
C HIS A 54 3.87 0.04 3.34
N ILE A 55 3.68 -1.18 3.83
CA ILE A 55 2.55 -2.03 3.48
C ILE A 55 1.69 -2.19 4.73
N LEU A 56 0.42 -1.79 4.65
CA LEU A 56 -0.57 -1.93 5.71
C LEU A 56 -1.65 -2.90 5.22
N VAL A 57 -1.62 -4.10 5.78
CA VAL A 57 -2.54 -5.20 5.49
C VAL A 57 -3.32 -5.54 6.77
N ASP A 58 -4.55 -5.99 6.59
CA ASP A 58 -5.34 -6.50 7.71
C ASP A 58 -4.69 -7.79 8.25
N SER A 59 -4.86 -8.03 9.55
CA SER A 59 -4.31 -9.22 10.21
C SER A 59 -5.20 -10.46 10.03
N ASP A 60 -6.16 -10.39 9.12
CA ASP A 60 -7.09 -11.47 8.85
C ASP A 60 -6.42 -12.45 7.87
N ASN A 61 -6.42 -13.73 8.20
CA ASN A 61 -5.67 -14.84 7.58
C ASN A 61 -5.97 -15.12 6.07
N GLU A 62 -6.38 -14.15 5.26
CA GLU A 62 -6.61 -14.26 3.80
C GLU A 62 -5.31 -14.39 2.97
N GLY A 63 -4.21 -14.82 3.62
CA GLY A 63 -2.90 -15.09 3.02
C GLY A 63 -2.29 -16.44 3.40
N GLU A 64 -2.90 -17.21 4.31
CA GLU A 64 -2.52 -18.61 4.52
C GLU A 64 -2.98 -19.45 3.33
N LYS A 65 -2.25 -19.36 2.21
CA LYS A 65 -2.11 -20.52 1.35
C LYS A 65 -1.32 -21.53 2.17
N ASN A 66 -2.03 -22.54 2.69
CA ASN A 66 -1.46 -23.70 3.35
C ASN A 66 -0.21 -24.22 2.62
N PRO A 67 0.82 -24.69 3.36
CA PRO A 67 2.05 -25.23 2.81
C PRO A 67 1.83 -26.46 1.91
#